data_AF-A0A9P1JZV8-F1
#
_entry.id   AF-A0A9P1JZV8-F1
#
_cell.length_a   1.000
_cell.length_b   1.000
_cell.length_c   1.000
_cell.angle_alpha   90.00
_cell.angle_beta   90.00
_cell.angle_gamma   90.00
#
_symmetry.space_group_name_H-M   'P 1'
#
loop_
_entity.id
_entity.type
_entity.pdbx_description
1 polymer ?
#
loop_
_entity_poly.entity_id
_entity_poly.type
_entity_poly.pdbx_seq_one_letter_code
_entity_poly.pdbx_strand_id
1 'polypeptide(L)'
;MSQTERAELSEGAVFSVAYPFVRDIHRSMDEDGIGTSLTWKPGLRAVYVPAFEAPDAEEVADAMGEMILTVVSVHKPGRFPTRVFFTRQWVTPDSRKFGKSKLHVATAEKFRRLARGFGVQVWRMAEPDEVSSHLEKLKEAA
;
A
#
# COMPACT_ATOMS: atom_id res chain seq x y z
N MET A 1 14.48 -4.12 21.73
CA MET A 1 13.03 -4.37 21.88
C MET A 1 12.33 -3.11 21.42
N SER A 2 11.73 -3.13 20.22
CA SER A 2 11.18 -1.94 19.54
C SER A 2 9.72 -1.71 19.91
N GLN A 3 9.34 -0.45 20.15
CA GLN A 3 8.09 0.07 20.72
C GLN A 3 6.78 -0.23 19.95
N THR A 4 6.73 -1.25 19.10
CA THR A 4 5.51 -1.68 18.38
C THR A 4 4.63 -2.61 19.25
N GLU A 5 4.92 -2.77 20.54
CA GLU A 5 4.14 -3.61 21.44
C GLU A 5 2.76 -2.99 21.72
N ARG A 6 1.79 -3.44 20.91
CA ARG A 6 0.35 -3.54 21.22
C ARG A 6 -0.33 -2.20 21.53
N ALA A 7 -0.45 -1.33 20.52
CA ALA A 7 -1.58 -0.40 20.55
C ALA A 7 -2.87 -1.24 20.67
N GLU A 8 -3.58 -1.06 21.78
CA GLU A 8 -4.85 -1.73 22.01
C GLU A 8 -5.84 -1.31 20.90
N LEU A 9 -6.69 -2.24 20.48
CA LEU A 9 -7.73 -1.94 19.50
C LEU A 9 -8.83 -1.13 20.18
N SER A 10 -8.63 0.19 20.24
CA SER A 10 -9.57 1.15 20.79
C SER A 10 -9.99 2.18 19.73
N GLU A 11 -11.10 2.86 19.96
CA GLU A 11 -11.57 3.93 19.08
C GLU A 11 -10.57 5.09 19.08
N GLY A 12 -10.28 5.65 17.91
CA GLY A 12 -9.27 6.68 17.72
C GLY A 12 -7.83 6.17 17.64
N ALA A 13 -7.57 4.88 17.86
CA ALA A 13 -6.23 4.32 17.72
C ALA A 13 -5.73 4.43 16.27
N VAL A 14 -4.49 4.92 16.11
CA VAL A 14 -3.83 5.09 14.81
C VAL A 14 -2.63 4.14 14.72
N PHE A 15 -2.57 3.38 13.64
CA PHE A 15 -1.46 2.48 13.31
C PHE A 15 -0.78 3.01 12.05
N SER A 16 0.51 3.32 12.15
CA SER A 16 1.38 3.56 10.98
C SER A 16 2.25 2.33 10.75
N VAL A 17 2.27 1.83 9.52
CA VAL A 17 3.09 0.69 9.14
C VAL A 17 3.77 0.95 7.81
N ALA A 18 5.04 0.52 7.69
CA ALA A 18 5.76 0.57 6.42
C ALA A 18 4.99 -0.21 5.33
N TYR A 19 4.90 0.37 4.15
CA TYR A 19 4.14 -0.18 3.03
C TYR A 19 4.86 0.08 1.70
N PRO A 20 4.92 -0.90 0.78
CA PRO A 20 5.62 -0.72 -0.49
C PRO A 20 4.81 0.11 -1.48
N PHE A 21 5.51 0.82 -2.35
CA PHE A 21 4.94 1.61 -3.43
C PHE A 21 5.68 1.35 -4.74
N VAL A 22 4.93 1.47 -5.83
CA VAL A 22 5.45 1.52 -7.19
C VAL A 22 5.17 2.88 -7.81
N ARG A 23 6.08 3.36 -8.64
CA ARG A 23 5.86 4.51 -9.51
C ARG A 23 4.99 4.09 -10.67
N ASP A 24 3.99 4.90 -10.96
CA ASP A 24 3.01 4.64 -12.01
C ASP A 24 2.65 5.95 -12.71
N ILE A 25 2.04 5.85 -13.90
CA ILE A 25 1.52 6.99 -14.66
C ILE A 25 0.02 7.06 -14.42
N HIS A 26 -0.42 8.13 -13.75
CA HIS A 26 -1.83 8.44 -13.64
C HIS A 26 -2.29 9.21 -14.88
N ARG A 27 -3.28 8.65 -15.58
CA ARG A 27 -3.97 9.31 -16.69
C ARG A 27 -5.25 9.95 -16.14
N SER A 28 -5.41 11.25 -16.37
CA SER A 28 -6.62 12.01 -16.03
C SER A 28 -7.15 12.65 -17.31
N MET A 29 -8.48 12.70 -17.43
CA MET A 29 -9.15 13.42 -18.51
C MET A 29 -9.69 14.74 -17.94
N ASP A 30 -9.30 15.84 -18.56
CA ASP A 30 -9.80 17.19 -18.28
C ASP A 30 -10.33 17.85 -19.56
N GLU A 31 -10.67 19.14 -19.49
CA GLU A 31 -11.22 19.89 -20.61
C GLU A 31 -10.23 20.07 -21.78
N ASP A 32 -8.92 19.95 -21.51
CA ASP A 32 -7.84 20.10 -22.49
C ASP A 32 -7.39 18.75 -23.10
N GLY A 33 -7.93 17.63 -22.62
CA GLY A 33 -7.70 16.29 -23.14
C GLY A 33 -7.21 15.29 -22.08
N ILE A 34 -6.36 14.35 -22.50
CA ILE A 34 -5.78 13.34 -21.59
C ILE A 34 -4.44 13.87 -21.07
N GLY A 35 -4.42 14.28 -19.80
CA GLY A 35 -3.20 14.57 -19.05
C GLY A 35 -2.56 13.31 -18.48
N THR A 36 -1.23 13.29 -18.43
CA THR A 36 -0.47 12.24 -17.73
C THR A 36 0.38 12.85 -16.62
N SER A 37 0.40 12.20 -15.46
CA SER A 37 1.19 12.63 -14.31
C SER A 37 1.83 11.45 -13.59
N LEU A 38 3.03 11.64 -13.07
CA LEU A 38 3.71 10.62 -12.27
C LEU A 38 3.08 10.54 -10.89
N THR A 39 2.73 9.31 -10.47
CA THR A 39 2.11 9.06 -9.18
C THR A 39 2.80 7.93 -8.42
N TRP A 40 2.48 7.81 -7.15
CA TRP A 40 2.83 6.66 -6.31
C TRP A 40 1.60 5.81 -6.10
N LYS A 41 1.72 4.51 -6.33
CA LYS A 41 0.64 3.55 -6.12
C LYS A 41 1.06 2.58 -5.01
N PRO A 42 0.23 2.36 -3.97
CA PRO A 42 0.55 1.39 -2.93
C PRO A 42 0.52 -0.02 -3.52
N GLY A 43 1.56 -0.82 -3.25
CA GLY A 43 1.66 -2.22 -3.65
C GLY A 43 3.02 -2.57 -4.24
N LEU A 44 3.03 -3.72 -4.92
CA LEU A 44 4.18 -4.27 -5.64
C LEU A 44 3.82 -4.44 -7.12
N ARG A 45 4.84 -4.60 -7.94
CA ARG A 45 4.72 -5.03 -9.33
C ARG A 45 5.47 -6.34 -9.52
N ALA A 46 4.87 -7.27 -10.27
CA ALA A 46 5.52 -8.49 -10.70
C ALA A 46 6.48 -8.20 -11.87
N VAL A 47 7.73 -8.60 -11.73
CA VAL A 47 8.75 -8.57 -12.78
C VAL A 47 9.10 -9.98 -13.15
N TYR A 48 8.89 -10.35 -14.42
CA TYR A 48 9.38 -11.62 -14.92
C TYR A 48 10.90 -11.61 -14.99
N VAL A 49 11.52 -12.54 -14.28
CA VAL A 49 12.97 -12.81 -14.34
C VAL A 49 13.19 -14.16 -15.02
N PRO A 50 14.24 -14.32 -15.83
CA PRO A 50 14.53 -15.60 -16.47
C PRO A 50 14.70 -16.70 -15.42
N ALA A 51 14.02 -17.83 -15.62
CA ALA A 51 13.88 -18.94 -14.66
C ALA A 51 15.20 -19.58 -14.16
N PHE A 52 16.35 -19.17 -14.68
CA PHE A 52 17.66 -19.63 -14.22
C PHE A 52 18.14 -18.90 -12.95
N GLU A 53 17.57 -17.75 -12.58
CA GLU A 53 18.08 -16.91 -11.50
C GLU A 53 17.13 -16.77 -10.28
N ALA A 54 15.82 -16.97 -10.44
CA ALA A 54 14.81 -16.65 -9.41
C ALA A 54 13.41 -17.25 -9.74
N PRO A 55 12.41 -17.15 -8.84
CA PRO A 55 11.00 -17.43 -9.16
C PRO A 55 10.55 -16.73 -10.45
N ASP A 56 9.66 -17.36 -11.22
CA ASP A 56 9.18 -16.87 -12.53
C ASP A 56 8.74 -15.38 -12.54
N ALA A 57 8.35 -14.84 -11.38
CA ALA A 57 8.24 -13.40 -11.18
C ALA A 57 8.71 -12.96 -9.78
N GLU A 58 9.39 -11.82 -9.72
CA GLU A 58 9.74 -11.11 -8.50
C GLU A 58 8.71 -10.02 -8.19
N GLU A 59 8.27 -9.95 -6.93
CA GLU A 59 7.45 -8.84 -6.44
C GLU A 59 8.36 -7.68 -5.99
N VAL A 60 8.38 -6.62 -6.79
CA VAL A 60 9.30 -5.49 -6.63
C VAL A 60 8.55 -4.24 -6.19
N ALA A 61 9.14 -3.50 -5.25
CA ALA A 61 8.73 -2.15 -4.86
C ALA A 61 9.74 -1.12 -5.40
N ASP A 62 9.29 0.07 -5.78
CA ASP A 62 10.20 1.14 -6.18
C ASP A 62 10.62 1.99 -4.98
N ALA A 63 9.77 2.12 -3.96
CA ALA A 63 10.10 2.78 -2.70
C ALA A 63 9.18 2.34 -1.54
N MET A 64 9.58 2.66 -0.32
CA MET A 64 8.77 2.44 0.88
C MET A 64 8.10 3.75 1.31
N GLY A 65 6.82 3.66 1.63
CA GLY A 65 6.06 4.70 2.32
C GLY A 65 5.35 4.10 3.52
N GLU A 66 4.20 4.66 3.89
CA GLU A 66 3.43 4.18 5.04
C GLU A 66 1.95 3.96 4.69
N MET A 67 1.35 2.98 5.34
CA MET A 67 -0.09 2.82 5.44
C MET A 67 -0.54 3.26 6.83
N ILE A 68 -1.51 4.16 6.87
CA ILE A 68 -2.12 4.68 8.09
C ILE A 68 -3.51 4.06 8.25
N LEU A 69 -3.73 3.38 9.36
CA LEU A 69 -5.02 2.80 9.74
C LEU A 69 -5.54 3.49 10.99
N THR A 70 -6.70 4.13 10.90
CA THR A 70 -7.34 4.78 12.06
C THR A 70 -8.59 4.01 12.45
N VAL A 71 -8.62 3.47 13.65
CA VAL A 71 -9.80 2.78 14.19
C VAL A 71 -10.89 3.80 14.49
N VAL A 72 -12.03 3.62 13.85
CA VAL A 72 -13.22 4.45 14.04
C VAL A 72 -14.10 3.87 15.16
N SER A 73 -14.34 2.56 15.15
CA SER A 73 -15.11 1.88 16.19
C SER A 73 -14.77 0.39 16.28
N VAL A 74 -14.96 -0.21 17.45
CA VAL A 74 -14.79 -1.65 17.68
C VAL A 74 -16.07 -2.24 18.26
N HIS A 75 -16.66 -3.20 17.55
CA HIS A 75 -17.95 -3.77 17.90
C HIS A 75 -17.91 -5.29 18.05
N LYS A 76 -18.47 -5.83 19.14
CA LYS A 76 -18.61 -7.28 19.38
C LYS A 76 -20.09 -7.69 19.30
N PRO A 77 -20.58 -8.15 18.13
CA PRO A 77 -21.98 -8.52 17.97
C PRO A 77 -22.23 -9.94 18.50
N GLY A 78 -22.61 -10.05 19.77
CA GLY A 78 -22.97 -11.32 20.42
C GLY A 78 -21.93 -12.42 20.20
N ARG A 79 -22.35 -13.53 19.58
CA ARG A 79 -21.50 -14.69 19.31
C ARG A 79 -20.49 -14.51 18.17
N PHE A 80 -20.64 -13.50 17.32
CA PHE A 80 -19.81 -13.34 16.11
C PHE A 80 -18.45 -12.70 16.42
N PRO A 81 -17.44 -12.82 15.52
CA PRO A 81 -16.13 -12.22 15.77
C PRO A 81 -16.19 -10.69 15.82
N THR A 82 -15.39 -10.08 16.70
CA THR A 82 -15.27 -8.63 16.82
C THR A 82 -14.99 -7.98 15.47
N ARG A 83 -15.72 -6.90 15.17
CA ARG A 83 -15.58 -6.08 13.98
C ARG A 83 -14.88 -4.78 14.32
N VAL A 84 -13.92 -4.41 13.48
CA VAL A 84 -13.20 -3.14 13.57
C VAL A 84 -13.62 -2.32 12.37
N PHE A 85 -14.20 -1.15 12.62
CA PHE A 85 -14.45 -0.13 11.64
C PHE A 85 -13.24 0.82 11.63
N PHE A 86 -12.70 1.13 10.45
CA PHE A 86 -11.48 1.90 10.35
C PHE A 86 -11.43 2.69 9.04
N THR A 87 -10.65 3.77 9.00
CA THR A 87 -10.24 4.41 7.75
C THR A 87 -8.82 3.97 7.39
N ARG A 88 -8.50 4.07 6.09
CA ARG A 88 -7.18 3.73 5.57
C ARG A 88 -6.68 4.85 4.66
N GLN A 89 -5.49 5.35 4.97
CA GLN A 89 -4.78 6.35 4.20
C GLN A 89 -3.34 5.91 3.99
N TRP A 90 -2.61 6.65 3.17
CA TRP A 90 -1.24 6.36 2.82
C TRP A 90 -0.39 7.62 2.90
N VAL A 91 0.87 7.43 3.28
CA VAL A 91 1.95 8.41 3.13
C VAL A 91 2.85 7.86 2.04
N THR A 92 3.01 8.61 0.96
CA THR A 92 3.92 8.24 -0.12
C THR A 92 5.38 8.34 0.32
N PRO A 93 6.32 7.74 -0.42
CA PRO A 93 7.76 7.92 -0.20
C PRO A 93 8.22 9.39 -0.20
N ASP A 94 7.57 10.26 -0.97
CA ASP A 94 7.80 11.71 -0.98
C ASP A 94 6.99 12.47 0.09
N SER A 95 6.56 11.78 1.15
CA SER A 95 5.86 12.34 2.32
C SER A 95 4.50 12.99 2.05
N ARG A 96 3.87 12.69 0.91
CA ARG A 96 2.51 13.18 0.59
C ARG A 96 1.45 12.23 1.12
N LYS A 97 0.46 12.77 1.81
CA LYS A 97 -0.69 11.99 2.30
C LYS A 97 -1.79 11.91 1.25
N PHE A 98 -2.33 10.71 1.04
CA PHE A 98 -3.48 10.49 0.17
C PHE A 98 -4.33 9.31 0.64
N GLY A 99 -5.47 9.11 -0.02
CA GLY A 99 -6.46 8.10 0.33
C GLY A 99 -7.74 8.76 0.85
N LYS A 100 -8.87 8.28 0.34
CA LYS A 100 -10.20 8.77 0.72
C LYS A 100 -10.53 8.31 2.14
N SER A 101 -11.27 9.11 2.90
CA SER A 101 -11.83 8.75 4.21
C SER A 101 -12.99 7.75 4.11
N LYS A 102 -12.82 6.70 3.29
CA LYS A 102 -13.80 5.63 3.16
C LYS A 102 -13.74 4.78 4.43
N LEU A 103 -14.91 4.50 5.00
CA LEU A 103 -15.04 3.57 6.11
C LEU A 103 -14.86 2.14 5.61
N HIS A 104 -13.94 1.41 6.23
CA HIS A 104 -13.70 -0.01 6.04
C HIS A 104 -14.17 -0.79 7.28
N VAL A 105 -14.47 -2.07 7.08
CA VAL A 105 -14.79 -3.00 8.17
C VAL A 105 -14.03 -4.32 7.98
N ALA A 106 -13.49 -4.85 9.06
CA ALA A 106 -12.80 -6.14 9.08
C ALA A 106 -13.04 -6.87 10.40
N THR A 107 -12.74 -8.17 10.46
CA THR A 107 -12.60 -8.86 11.75
C THR A 107 -11.39 -8.28 12.50
N ALA A 108 -11.40 -8.31 13.83
CA ALA A 108 -10.26 -7.87 14.62
C ALA A 108 -8.96 -8.61 14.25
N GLU A 109 -9.03 -9.89 13.89
CA GLU A 109 -7.88 -10.65 13.41
C GLU A 109 -7.36 -10.13 12.06
N LYS A 110 -8.24 -9.94 11.08
CA LYS A 110 -7.87 -9.38 9.77
C LYS A 110 -7.28 -7.98 9.90
N PHE A 111 -7.87 -7.14 10.76
CA PHE A 111 -7.33 -5.82 11.05
C PHE A 111 -5.93 -5.91 11.67
N ARG A 112 -5.70 -6.79 12.65
CA ARG A 112 -4.36 -6.98 13.23
C ARG A 112 -3.33 -7.44 12.20
N ARG A 113 -3.71 -8.27 11.22
CA ARG A 113 -2.81 -8.65 10.12
C ARG A 113 -2.47 -7.44 9.24
N LEU A 114 -3.46 -6.61 8.91
CA LEU A 114 -3.24 -5.35 8.16
C LEU A 114 -2.35 -4.37 8.93
N ALA A 115 -2.58 -4.24 10.24
CA ALA A 115 -1.82 -3.36 11.13
C ALA A 115 -0.41 -3.89 11.46
N ARG A 116 0.00 -5.03 10.91
CA ARG A 116 1.40 -5.50 10.94
C ARG A 116 2.19 -5.07 9.69
N GLY A 117 1.53 -4.46 8.70
CA GLY A 117 2.16 -4.05 7.45
C GLY A 117 1.85 -4.98 6.28
N PHE A 118 2.66 -4.86 5.24
CA PHE A 118 2.45 -5.60 4.00
C PHE A 118 2.74 -7.10 4.21
N GLY A 119 1.77 -7.95 3.87
CA GLY A 119 1.80 -9.38 4.20
C GLY A 119 2.51 -10.27 3.18
N VAL A 120 3.07 -9.68 2.11
CA VAL A 120 3.84 -10.39 1.07
C VAL A 120 5.29 -9.95 1.15
N GLN A 121 6.21 -10.88 0.94
CA GLN A 121 7.62 -10.59 0.90
C GLN A 121 7.94 -9.68 -0.28
N VAL A 122 8.52 -8.52 0.01
CA VAL A 122 9.18 -7.71 -1.00
C VAL A 122 10.48 -8.42 -1.32
N TRP A 123 10.67 -8.85 -2.57
CA TRP A 123 11.90 -9.56 -2.96
C TRP A 123 13.08 -8.61 -2.98
N ARG A 124 12.88 -7.43 -3.58
CA ARG A 124 13.87 -6.36 -3.61
C ARG A 124 13.23 -5.01 -3.91
N MET A 125 14.02 -3.98 -3.68
CA MET A 125 13.75 -2.64 -4.18
C MET A 125 14.24 -2.54 -5.63
N ALA A 126 13.49 -1.83 -6.46
CA ALA A 126 13.91 -1.51 -7.81
C ALA A 126 15.07 -0.52 -7.80
N GLU A 127 16.01 -0.72 -8.72
CA GLU A 127 17.04 0.28 -8.99
C GLU A 127 16.46 1.44 -9.82
N PRO A 128 17.03 2.66 -9.73
CA PRO A 128 16.48 3.84 -10.41
C PRO A 128 16.30 3.68 -11.93
N ASP A 129 17.21 2.97 -12.59
CA ASP A 129 17.16 2.68 -14.03
C ASP A 129 16.01 1.75 -14.41
N GLU A 130 15.68 0.78 -13.55
CA GLU A 130 14.52 -0.11 -13.75
C GLU A 130 13.21 0.66 -13.61
N VAL A 131 13.14 1.60 -12.65
CA VAL A 131 11.99 2.50 -12.48
C VAL A 131 11.82 3.36 -13.73
N SER A 132 12.90 3.96 -14.24
CA SER A 132 12.87 4.75 -15.48
C SER A 132 12.43 3.91 -16.68
N SER A 133 12.99 2.72 -16.87
CA SER A 133 12.60 1.81 -17.96
C SER A 133 11.13 1.43 -17.90
N HIS A 134 10.61 1.15 -16.69
CA HIS A 134 9.20 0.85 -16.49
C HIS A 134 8.31 2.03 -16.87
N LEU A 135 8.66 3.24 -16.45
CA LEU A 135 7.91 4.45 -16.78
C LEU A 135 7.89 4.74 -18.28
N GLU A 136 8.99 4.52 -19.00
CA GLU A 136 9.01 4.66 -20.47
C GLU A 136 8.07 3.66 -21.14
N LYS A 137 8.08 2.38 -20.74
CA LYS A 137 7.14 1.38 -21.26
C LYS A 137 5.67 1.76 -21.03
N LEU A 138 5.35 2.37 -19.88
CA LEU A 138 3.99 2.84 -19.58
C LEU A 138 3.57 4.03 -20.44
N LYS A 139 4.53 4.86 -20.89
CA LYS A 139 4.29 5.95 -21.85
C LYS A 139 4.10 5.42 -23.27
N GLU A 140 4.88 4.43 -23.69
CA GLU A 140 4.78 3.82 -25.02
C GLU A 140 3.49 2.99 -25.20
N ALA A 141 2.98 2.40 -24.11
CA ALA A 141 1.70 1.72 -24.08
C ALA A 141 0.49 2.69 -23.93
N ALA A 142 0.69 4.00 -24.15
CA ALA A 142 -0.34 5.04 -24.12
C ALA A 142 -0.78 5.43 -25.53
#